data_AF-A0A090AKH2-F1
#
_entry.id   AF-A0A090AKH2-F1
#
_cell.length_a   1.000
_cell.length_b   1.000
_cell.length_c   1.000
_cell.angle_alpha   90.00
_cell.angle_beta   90.00
_cell.angle_gamma   90.00
#
_symmetry.space_group_name_H-M   'P 1'
#
loop_
_entity.id
_entity.type
_entity.pdbx_description
1 polymer ?
#
loop_
_entity_poly.entity_id
_entity_poly.type
_entity_poly.pdbx_seq_one_letter_code
_entity_poly.pdbx_strand_id
1 'polypeptide(L)'
;MEKKGALVNINQKLTLAIMLGLCLNFNVMGAEQASEQSAEYISLTAGVQPDQRPAGAPIITEVAKDKEWYKRAETGLQPPFSPSLSFLLYQGNWFNPFIRAGMLGKYDIRGWHNQAPQAVWR
;
A
#
# COMPACT_ATOMS: atom_id res chain seq x y z
N MET A 1 -31.64 -40.00 -47.35
CA MET A 1 -30.47 -39.23 -46.88
C MET A 1 -30.74 -38.68 -45.48
N GLU A 2 -30.94 -39.54 -44.47
CA GLU A 2 -31.53 -39.11 -43.19
C GLU A 2 -30.86 -39.78 -41.97
N LYS A 3 -29.53 -39.97 -42.01
CA LYS A 3 -28.79 -40.52 -40.86
C LYS A 3 -27.64 -39.64 -40.36
N LYS A 4 -27.27 -38.59 -41.11
CA LYS A 4 -26.15 -37.69 -40.74
C LYS A 4 -26.55 -36.57 -39.77
N GLY A 5 -27.80 -36.08 -39.80
CA GLY A 5 -28.27 -35.00 -38.92
C GLY A 5 -28.52 -35.42 -37.46
N ALA A 6 -28.92 -36.68 -37.24
CA ALA A 6 -29.16 -37.21 -35.90
C ALA A 6 -27.85 -37.44 -35.12
N LEU A 7 -26.79 -37.89 -35.79
CA LEU A 7 -25.47 -38.14 -35.17
C LEU A 7 -24.76 -36.84 -34.74
N VAL A 8 -24.92 -35.75 -35.49
CA VAL A 8 -24.35 -34.43 -35.12
C VAL A 8 -25.05 -33.86 -33.87
N ASN A 9 -26.37 -34.02 -33.77
CA ASN A 9 -27.15 -33.59 -32.60
C ASN A 9 -26.80 -34.39 -31.33
N ILE A 10 -26.54 -35.69 -31.46
CA ILE A 10 -26.14 -36.54 -30.34
C ILE A 10 -24.75 -36.18 -29.85
N ASN A 11 -23.79 -35.99 -30.75
CA ASN A 11 -22.42 -35.59 -30.38
C ASN A 11 -22.39 -34.19 -29.77
N GLN A 12 -23.17 -33.23 -30.29
CA GLN A 12 -23.24 -31.88 -29.75
C GLN A 12 -23.91 -31.83 -28.36
N LYS A 13 -24.95 -32.64 -28.12
CA LYS A 13 -25.57 -32.81 -26.80
C LYS A 13 -24.65 -33.53 -25.81
N LEU A 14 -23.86 -34.50 -26.27
CA LEU A 14 -22.87 -35.21 -25.46
C LEU A 14 -21.71 -34.28 -25.06
N THR A 15 -21.21 -33.44 -25.96
CA THR A 15 -20.17 -32.44 -25.66
C THR A 15 -20.69 -31.36 -24.71
N LEU A 16 -21.94 -30.91 -24.85
CA LEU A 16 -22.53 -29.93 -23.92
C LEU A 16 -22.73 -30.53 -22.52
N ALA A 17 -23.16 -31.79 -22.42
CA ALA A 17 -23.36 -32.48 -21.14
C ALA A 17 -22.04 -32.75 -20.40
N ILE A 18 -20.96 -33.07 -21.12
CA ILE A 18 -19.62 -33.26 -20.54
C ILE A 18 -19.06 -31.91 -20.04
N MET A 19 -19.25 -30.81 -20.78
CA MET A 19 -18.81 -29.48 -20.34
C MET A 19 -19.61 -28.96 -19.13
N LEU A 20 -20.93 -29.22 -19.08
CA LEU A 20 -21.75 -28.85 -17.92
C LEU A 20 -21.43 -29.71 -16.69
N GLY A 21 -21.08 -30.99 -16.88
CA GLY A 21 -20.62 -31.88 -15.80
C GLY A 21 -19.21 -31.55 -15.29
N LEU A 22 -18.32 -31.04 -16.14
CA LEU A 22 -16.97 -30.61 -15.72
C LEU A 22 -17.03 -29.34 -14.87
N CYS A 23 -17.96 -28.42 -15.14
CA CYS A 23 -18.12 -27.18 -14.37
C CYS A 23 -18.76 -27.41 -12.99
N LEU A 24 -19.56 -28.46 -12.80
CA LEU A 24 -20.25 -28.73 -11.54
C LEU A 24 -19.38 -29.44 -10.49
N ASN A 25 -18.24 -30.02 -10.88
CA ASN A 25 -17.30 -30.68 -9.94
C ASN A 25 -16.19 -29.75 -9.40
N PHE A 26 -16.20 -28.45 -9.71
CA PHE A 26 -15.15 -27.51 -9.29
C PHE A 26 -15.45 -26.77 -7.97
N ASN A 27 -16.48 -27.16 -7.21
CA ASN A 27 -16.95 -26.39 -6.05
C ASN A 27 -16.89 -27.11 -4.70
N VAL A 28 -16.09 -28.16 -4.54
CA VAL A 28 -15.78 -28.70 -3.19
C VAL A 28 -14.31 -29.11 -3.11
N MET A 29 -13.43 -28.11 -3.08
CA MET A 29 -12.19 -28.21 -2.32
C MET A 29 -12.23 -27.07 -1.32
N GLY A 30 -12.33 -27.44 -0.05
CA GLY A 30 -12.77 -26.60 1.04
C GLY A 30 -12.05 -25.26 1.12
N ALA A 31 -12.86 -24.23 1.38
CA ALA A 31 -12.45 -23.05 2.10
C ALA A 31 -11.96 -23.48 3.50
N GLU A 32 -10.71 -23.91 3.58
CA GLU A 32 -9.96 -23.97 4.84
C GLU A 32 -9.24 -22.62 5.02
N GLN A 33 -10.04 -21.56 5.07
CA GLN A 33 -9.63 -20.28 5.63
C GLN A 33 -10.64 -19.94 6.73
N ALA A 34 -10.53 -20.66 7.84
CA ALA A 34 -11.01 -20.21 9.12
C ALA A 34 -9.77 -19.86 9.95
N SER A 35 -9.56 -18.55 10.05
CA SER A 35 -8.57 -17.85 10.84
C SER A 35 -8.34 -18.46 12.24
N GLU A 36 -7.17 -19.03 12.45
CA GLU A 36 -6.61 -19.19 13.79
C GLU A 36 -5.64 -18.05 14.10
N GLN A 37 -5.74 -17.55 15.34
CA GLN A 37 -4.91 -16.54 16.00
C GLN A 37 -5.21 -15.08 15.68
N SER A 38 -6.38 -14.60 16.10
CA SER A 38 -6.41 -13.30 16.78
C SER A 38 -5.88 -13.49 18.22
N ALA A 39 -4.57 -13.73 18.34
CA ALA A 39 -3.92 -13.46 19.61
C ALA A 39 -4.10 -11.96 19.86
N GLU A 40 -4.79 -11.63 20.93
CA GLU A 40 -4.96 -10.28 21.45
C GLU A 40 -3.56 -9.66 21.59
N TYR A 41 -3.14 -8.91 20.57
CA TYR A 41 -1.86 -8.23 20.58
C TYR A 41 -2.04 -7.03 21.49
N ILE A 42 -1.83 -7.23 22.79
CA ILE A 42 -1.52 -6.15 23.72
C ILE A 42 -0.22 -5.55 23.18
N SER A 43 -0.36 -4.57 22.31
CA SER A 43 0.73 -3.86 21.67
C SER A 43 1.45 -3.05 22.72
N LEU A 44 2.31 -3.69 23.50
CA LEU A 44 3.30 -2.98 24.30
C LEU A 44 4.32 -2.42 23.31
N THR A 45 4.01 -1.26 22.73
CA THR A 45 4.82 -0.58 21.70
C THR A 45 6.26 -0.33 22.17
N ALA A 46 6.52 -0.40 23.48
CA ALA A 46 7.85 -0.26 24.09
C ALA A 46 8.31 -1.47 24.94
N GLY A 47 7.58 -2.59 24.97
CA GLY A 47 7.85 -3.70 25.89
C GLY A 47 7.56 -3.38 27.37
N VAL A 48 7.91 -4.30 28.27
CA VAL A 48 7.72 -4.16 29.73
C VAL A 48 8.97 -3.65 30.48
N GLN A 49 10.13 -3.67 29.82
CA GLN A 49 11.42 -3.25 30.38
C GLN A 49 11.88 -1.98 29.64
N PRO A 50 11.87 -0.79 30.27
CA PRO A 50 12.15 0.46 29.58
C PRO A 50 13.62 0.61 29.15
N ASP A 51 14.54 -0.11 29.78
CA ASP A 51 15.97 -0.13 29.48
C ASP A 51 16.34 -1.17 28.40
N GLN A 52 15.42 -2.05 28.04
CA GLN A 52 15.66 -3.12 27.07
C GLN A 52 14.80 -2.94 25.83
N ARG A 53 15.42 -3.07 24.66
CA ARG A 53 14.67 -3.20 23.41
C ARG A 53 14.05 -4.61 23.36
N PRO A 54 12.74 -4.75 23.07
CA PRO A 54 12.12 -6.06 22.92
C PRO A 54 12.82 -6.94 21.88
N ALA A 55 12.97 -8.23 22.20
CA ALA A 55 13.49 -9.21 21.26
C ALA A 55 12.56 -9.29 20.03
N GLY A 56 13.14 -9.22 18.83
CA GLY A 56 12.37 -9.23 17.58
C GLY A 56 11.77 -7.88 17.15
N ALA A 57 12.05 -6.79 17.87
CA ALA A 57 11.63 -5.46 17.45
C ALA A 57 12.23 -5.11 16.06
N PRO A 58 11.41 -4.71 15.07
CA PRO A 58 11.90 -4.40 13.72
C PRO A 58 13.01 -3.35 13.73
N ILE A 59 14.08 -3.58 12.97
CA ILE A 59 15.20 -2.64 12.81
C ILE A 59 15.17 -2.10 11.39
N ILE A 60 15.14 -0.77 11.26
CA ILE A 60 15.30 -0.10 9.98
C ILE A 60 16.81 0.12 9.78
N THR A 61 17.40 -0.59 8.82
CA THR A 61 18.82 -0.45 8.47
C THR A 61 19.06 0.61 7.40
N GLU A 62 18.07 0.83 6.53
CA GLU A 62 18.14 1.79 5.44
C GLU A 62 16.78 2.44 5.20
N VAL A 63 16.80 3.67 4.67
CA VAL A 63 15.61 4.41 4.28
C VAL A 63 15.64 4.63 2.78
N ALA A 64 14.69 4.04 2.07
CA ALA A 64 14.54 4.27 0.64
C ALA A 64 14.15 5.74 0.39
N LYS A 65 14.99 6.47 -0.36
CA LYS A 65 14.74 7.85 -0.81
C LYS A 65 14.52 7.84 -2.31
N ASP A 66 13.32 7.50 -2.72
CA ASP A 66 12.92 7.50 -4.11
C ASP A 66 12.66 8.92 -4.64
N LYS A 67 12.30 9.02 -5.92
CA LYS A 67 12.00 10.31 -6.56
C LYS A 67 10.85 11.06 -5.87
N GLU A 68 9.83 10.36 -5.39
CA GLU A 68 8.69 10.99 -4.71
C GLU A 68 9.08 11.51 -3.33
N TRP A 69 10.01 10.83 -2.64
CA TRP A 69 10.61 11.32 -1.40
C TRP A 69 11.32 12.66 -1.61
N TYR A 70 12.16 12.78 -2.65
CA TYR A 70 12.87 14.03 -2.96
C TYR A 70 11.92 15.13 -3.39
N LYS A 71 10.97 14.83 -4.28
CA LYS A 71 9.93 15.77 -4.70
C LYS A 71 9.16 16.35 -3.50
N ARG A 72 8.86 15.51 -2.51
CA ARG A 72 8.26 15.93 -1.25
C ARG A 72 9.23 16.78 -0.41
N ALA A 73 10.46 16.31 -0.21
CA ALA A 73 11.49 17.00 0.56
C ALA A 73 11.84 18.39 -0.02
N GLU A 74 11.69 18.57 -1.32
CA GLU A 74 12.02 19.79 -2.08
C GLU A 74 10.81 20.72 -2.28
N THR A 75 9.64 20.40 -1.73
CA THR A 75 8.41 21.23 -1.85
C THR A 75 8.68 22.71 -1.53
N GLY A 76 8.36 23.63 -2.44
CA GLY A 76 8.56 25.06 -2.20
C GLY A 76 10.01 25.54 -2.25
N LEU A 77 10.96 24.70 -2.65
CA LEU A 77 12.33 25.12 -2.98
C LEU A 77 12.42 25.39 -4.49
N GLN A 78 13.22 26.38 -4.87
CA GLN A 78 13.50 26.71 -6.27
C GLN A 78 14.93 26.31 -6.62
N PRO A 79 15.16 25.68 -7.80
CA PRO A 79 16.51 25.42 -8.27
C PRO A 79 17.22 26.73 -8.64
N PRO A 80 18.56 26.79 -8.57
CA PRO A 80 19.47 25.71 -8.19
C PRO A 80 19.50 25.46 -6.68
N PHE A 81 19.55 24.18 -6.29
CA PHE A 81 19.61 23.83 -4.87
C PHE A 81 20.98 24.19 -4.27
N SER A 82 20.96 24.83 -3.11
CA SER A 82 22.18 25.17 -2.37
C SER A 82 22.89 23.91 -1.84
N PRO A 83 24.24 23.87 -1.82
CA PRO A 83 25.00 22.78 -1.19
C PRO A 83 24.59 22.48 0.25
N SER A 84 24.06 23.47 0.97
CA SER A 84 23.55 23.31 2.33
C SER A 84 22.39 22.29 2.44
N LEU A 85 21.73 21.91 1.34
CA LEU A 85 20.68 20.88 1.33
C LEU A 85 21.20 19.45 1.21
N SER A 86 22.51 19.26 1.06
CA SER A 86 23.12 17.92 0.90
C SER A 86 22.87 16.99 2.09
N PHE A 87 22.48 17.53 3.25
CA PHE A 87 22.08 16.70 4.40
C PHE A 87 20.88 15.78 4.10
N LEU A 88 20.02 16.14 3.13
CA LEU A 88 18.90 15.31 2.71
C LEU A 88 19.38 13.93 2.20
N LEU A 89 20.60 13.84 1.67
CA LEU A 89 21.22 12.60 1.20
C LEU A 89 21.54 11.63 2.35
N TYR A 90 21.91 12.16 3.51
CA TYR A 90 22.39 11.37 4.66
C TYR A 90 21.37 11.21 5.78
N GLN A 91 20.28 11.97 5.78
CA GLN A 91 19.30 11.87 6.87
C GLN A 91 18.59 10.51 6.90
N GLY A 92 18.40 9.96 8.09
CA GLY A 92 17.54 8.79 8.31
C GLY A 92 16.05 9.15 8.28
N ASN A 93 15.20 8.27 8.82
CA ASN A 93 13.75 8.47 8.84
C ASN A 93 13.26 9.31 10.03
N TRP A 94 14.10 10.22 10.51
CA TRP A 94 13.76 11.09 11.64
C TRP A 94 12.83 12.21 11.22
N PHE A 95 11.95 12.64 12.13
CA PHE A 95 11.12 13.82 11.91
C PHE A 95 12.00 15.04 11.67
N ASN A 96 11.77 15.75 10.57
CA ASN A 96 12.36 17.04 10.31
C ASN A 96 11.38 17.95 9.56
N PRO A 97 11.47 19.27 9.73
CA PRO A 97 10.58 20.23 9.08
C PRO A 97 10.82 20.34 7.56
N PHE A 98 11.84 19.65 7.01
CA PHE A 98 12.10 19.65 5.58
C PHE A 98 11.27 18.61 4.80
N ILE A 99 10.91 17.49 5.44
CA ILE A 99 10.16 16.39 4.79
C ILE A 99 8.74 16.21 5.35
N ARG A 100 8.35 17.04 6.31
CA ARG A 100 7.02 17.06 6.93
C ARG A 100 6.46 18.47 6.90
N ALA A 101 5.16 18.56 6.60
CA ALA A 101 4.43 19.81 6.65
C ALA A 101 4.32 20.32 8.09
N GLY A 102 4.46 21.62 8.27
CA GLY A 102 4.38 22.29 9.57
C GLY A 102 3.02 22.94 9.82
N MET A 103 3.03 24.17 10.32
CA MET A 103 1.83 24.96 10.58
C MET A 103 1.20 25.51 9.30
N LEU A 104 -0.10 25.82 9.35
CA LEU A 104 -0.89 26.40 8.25
C LEU A 104 -0.73 27.93 8.14
N GLY A 105 -1.21 28.49 7.03
CA GLY A 105 -1.39 29.93 6.82
C GLY A 105 -0.06 30.68 6.76
N LYS A 106 0.06 31.79 7.50
CA LYS A 106 1.24 32.66 7.48
C LYS A 106 2.57 31.99 7.86
N TYR A 107 2.52 30.80 8.46
CA TYR A 107 3.69 30.03 8.86
C TYR A 107 4.05 28.91 7.87
N ASP A 108 3.23 28.71 6.83
CA ASP A 108 3.53 27.75 5.76
C ASP A 108 4.41 28.39 4.68
N ILE A 109 5.64 28.75 5.06
CA ILE A 109 6.60 29.44 4.20
C ILE A 109 7.01 28.65 2.95
N ARG A 110 6.72 27.34 2.92
CA ARG A 110 7.03 26.43 1.81
C ARG A 110 5.80 25.99 1.03
N GLY A 111 4.61 26.43 1.42
CA GLY A 111 3.37 26.14 0.72
C GLY A 111 2.95 24.66 0.73
N TRP A 112 3.28 23.93 1.80
CA TRP A 112 2.90 22.52 1.96
C TRP A 112 1.39 22.28 1.92
N HIS A 113 0.60 23.27 2.31
CA HIS A 113 -0.85 23.20 2.43
C HIS A 113 -1.55 24.09 1.40
N ASN A 114 -0.88 24.47 0.31
CA ASN A 114 -1.44 25.26 -0.79
C ASN A 114 -2.49 24.51 -1.63
N GLN A 115 -3.19 23.53 -1.06
CA GLN A 115 -4.51 23.14 -1.53
C GLN A 115 -5.49 24.17 -0.99
N ALA A 116 -5.75 25.22 -1.79
CA ALA A 116 -6.54 26.37 -1.40
C ALA A 116 -7.84 25.99 -0.67
N PRO A 117 -8.00 26.35 0.62
CA PRO A 117 -9.33 26.60 1.15
C PRO A 117 -9.79 27.89 0.47
N GLN A 118 -10.94 27.85 -0.21
CA GLN A 118 -11.62 29.05 -0.66
C GLN A 118 -11.70 30.00 0.55
N ALA A 119 -10.97 31.11 0.53
CA ALA A 119 -11.03 32.06 1.63
C ALA A 119 -12.39 32.77 1.57
N VAL A 120 -13.40 32.19 2.22
CA VAL A 120 -14.67 32.87 2.52
C VAL A 120 -14.38 33.79 3.70
N TRP A 121 -13.98 35.01 3.39
CA TRP A 121 -14.01 36.09 4.37
C TRP A 121 -15.48 36.40 4.73
N ARG A 122 -15.75 36.57 6.02
CA ARG A 122 -16.98 37.18 6.57
C ARG A 122 -16.57 38.39 7.37
#